data_AF-A0A1E5KUT8-F1
#
_entry.id   AF-A0A1E5KUT8-F1
#
_cell.length_a   1.000
_cell.length_b   1.000
_cell.length_c   1.000
_cell.angle_alpha   90.00
_cell.angle_beta   90.00
_cell.angle_gamma   90.00
#
_symmetry.space_group_name_H-M   'P 1'
#
loop_
_entity.id
_entity.type
_entity.pdbx_description
1 polymer ?
#
loop_
_entity_poly.entity_id
_entity_poly.type
_entity_poly.pdbx_seq_one_letter_code
_entity_poly.pdbx_strand_id
1 'polypeptide(L)'
;MTKIENPYEKAQEFHRVFNPKKPSVPTAFSSEAASYRAGFKAEELVEFLFGTANNDEAVFQKLVEELKVSIDVAVKKVADKKEIVTDPLVDQVDALTDLLYFTYGSFSLLGVDPTEIFSIVHKANMGKVFPDGKPHYDPITNKVLKPADWQEKHAPEGKIKAEIERQSLQ
;
A
#
# COMPACT_ATOMS: atom_id res chain seq x y z
N MET A 1 -20.55 9.42 -12.97
CA MET A 1 -19.35 9.30 -12.10
C MET A 1 -18.17 9.10 -13.02
N THR A 2 -17.20 10.01 -13.02
CA THR A 2 -16.01 9.90 -13.85
C THR A 2 -15.21 8.67 -13.42
N LYS A 3 -15.02 7.77 -14.38
CA LYS A 3 -14.12 6.61 -14.36
C LYS A 3 -12.74 7.07 -13.85
N ILE A 4 -12.01 6.22 -13.14
CA ILE A 4 -10.70 6.53 -12.56
C ILE A 4 -9.78 7.20 -13.57
N GLU A 5 -9.32 8.41 -13.25
CA GLU A 5 -8.42 9.16 -14.13
C GLU A 5 -6.97 8.67 -13.98
N ASN A 6 -6.48 8.34 -12.76
CA ASN A 6 -5.20 7.65 -12.52
C ASN A 6 -4.96 7.32 -11.02
N PRO A 7 -4.66 6.08 -10.59
CA PRO A 7 -4.26 5.78 -9.20
C PRO A 7 -3.04 6.59 -8.72
N TYR A 8 -2.10 6.89 -9.61
CA TYR A 8 -0.93 7.72 -9.31
C TYR A 8 -1.31 9.16 -8.95
N GLU A 9 -2.28 9.76 -9.64
CA GLU A 9 -2.73 11.14 -9.37
C GLU A 9 -3.42 11.25 -8.02
N LYS A 10 -4.19 10.23 -7.62
CA LYS A 10 -4.79 10.14 -6.28
C LYS A 10 -3.73 10.05 -5.18
N ALA A 11 -2.71 9.21 -5.39
CA ALA A 11 -1.56 9.18 -4.48
C ALA A 11 -0.84 10.53 -4.40
N GLN A 12 -0.67 11.23 -5.53
CA GLN A 12 -0.13 12.59 -5.54
C GLN A 12 -1.01 13.59 -4.79
N GLU A 13 -2.33 13.53 -4.96
CA GLU A 13 -3.29 14.36 -4.22
C GLU A 13 -3.14 14.15 -2.71
N PHE A 14 -3.08 12.90 -2.26
CA PHE A 14 -2.80 12.56 -0.87
C PHE A 14 -1.47 13.18 -0.42
N HIS A 15 -0.39 13.01 -1.18
CA HIS A 15 0.90 13.58 -0.81
C HIS A 15 0.89 15.11 -0.75
N ARG A 16 0.14 15.83 -1.60
CA ARG A 16 0.02 17.30 -1.50
C ARG A 16 -0.53 17.76 -0.15
N VAL A 17 -1.40 16.96 0.47
CA VAL A 17 -1.99 17.27 1.78
C VAL A 17 -1.12 16.75 2.93
N PHE A 18 -0.67 15.50 2.85
CA PHE A 18 -0.08 14.77 3.99
C PHE A 18 1.45 14.66 3.95
N ASN A 19 2.12 14.99 2.85
CA ASN A 19 3.58 15.09 2.78
C ASN A 19 4.01 15.79 1.47
N PRO A 20 3.93 17.12 1.38
CA PRO A 20 4.08 17.87 0.13
C PRO A 20 5.53 17.91 -0.41
N LYS A 21 6.45 17.13 0.17
CA LYS A 21 7.85 17.03 -0.25
C LYS A 21 7.97 16.13 -1.49
N LYS A 22 7.55 16.65 -2.64
CA LYS A 22 7.78 16.01 -3.94
C LYS A 22 9.04 16.61 -4.60
N PRO A 23 10.00 15.81 -5.07
CA PRO A 23 11.14 16.33 -5.84
C PRO A 23 10.66 16.94 -7.17
N SER A 24 11.39 17.94 -7.67
CA SER A 24 11.07 18.63 -8.93
C SER A 24 11.38 17.80 -10.18
N VAL A 25 12.22 16.77 -10.04
CA VAL A 25 12.60 15.82 -11.08
C VAL A 25 12.56 14.39 -10.53
N PRO A 26 12.50 13.34 -11.37
CA PRO A 26 12.69 11.96 -10.91
C PRO A 26 13.98 11.84 -10.11
N THR A 27 13.91 11.22 -8.94
CA THR A 27 15.04 11.14 -8.00
C THR A 27 14.94 9.83 -7.25
N ALA A 28 16.05 9.07 -7.18
CA ALA A 28 16.10 7.85 -6.39
C ALA A 28 15.86 8.15 -4.91
N PHE A 29 15.21 7.23 -4.22
CA PHE A 29 15.16 7.26 -2.76
C PHE A 29 16.53 6.97 -2.15
N SER A 30 16.79 7.60 -1.01
CA SER A 30 17.85 7.16 -0.10
C SER A 30 17.52 5.79 0.50
N SER A 31 18.51 5.14 1.11
CA SER A 31 18.32 3.87 1.84
C SER A 31 17.23 3.96 2.90
N GLU A 32 17.18 5.06 3.66
CA GLU A 32 16.23 5.26 4.75
C GLU A 32 14.81 5.43 4.19
N ALA A 33 14.66 6.24 3.15
CA ALA A 33 13.37 6.46 2.51
C ALA A 33 12.86 5.17 1.83
N ALA A 34 13.72 4.44 1.13
CA ALA A 34 13.37 3.16 0.52
C ALA A 34 12.93 2.13 1.57
N SER A 35 13.69 1.99 2.66
CA SER A 35 13.37 1.10 3.77
C SER A 35 12.03 1.45 4.44
N TYR A 36 11.82 2.72 4.77
CA TYR A 36 10.57 3.20 5.35
C TYR A 36 9.37 2.94 4.43
N ARG A 37 9.52 3.22 3.12
CA ARG A 37 8.48 2.95 2.13
C ARG A 37 8.25 1.46 1.92
N ALA A 38 9.24 0.59 2.07
CA ALA A 38 9.08 -0.86 2.01
C ALA A 38 8.34 -1.39 3.24
N GLY A 39 8.60 -0.84 4.42
CA GLY A 39 7.90 -1.18 5.67
C GLY A 39 6.38 -1.04 5.58
N PHE A 40 5.87 -0.03 4.87
CA PHE A 40 4.43 0.08 4.60
C PHE A 40 3.88 -1.13 3.83
N LYS A 41 4.59 -1.65 2.82
CA LYS A 41 4.12 -2.85 2.10
C LYS A 41 4.21 -4.09 2.98
N ALA A 42 5.23 -4.19 3.84
CA ALA A 42 5.34 -5.31 4.76
C ALA A 42 4.14 -5.36 5.72
N GLU A 43 3.68 -4.21 6.24
CA GLU A 43 2.45 -4.12 7.05
C GLU A 43 1.23 -4.66 6.29
N GLU A 44 1.00 -4.20 5.05
CA GLU A 44 -0.13 -4.64 4.23
C GLU A 44 -0.05 -6.13 3.83
N LEU A 45 1.16 -6.66 3.60
CA LEU A 45 1.35 -8.10 3.37
C LEU A 45 0.97 -8.93 4.59
N VAL A 46 1.33 -8.47 5.79
CA VAL A 46 0.95 -9.13 7.05
C VAL A 46 -0.57 -9.04 7.27
N GLU A 47 -1.19 -7.88 7.00
CA GLU A 47 -2.66 -7.73 7.08
C GLU A 47 -3.40 -8.63 6.09
N PHE A 48 -2.90 -8.77 4.86
CA PHE A 48 -3.44 -9.70 3.87
C PHE A 48 -3.41 -11.16 4.36
N LEU A 49 -2.29 -11.59 4.96
CA LEU A 49 -2.17 -12.93 5.54
C LEU A 49 -3.05 -13.11 6.78
N PHE A 50 -3.19 -12.07 7.61
CA PHE A 50 -4.10 -12.07 8.75
C PHE A 50 -5.56 -12.26 8.30
N GLY A 51 -5.99 -11.52 7.28
CA GLY A 51 -7.32 -11.68 6.67
C GLY A 51 -7.51 -13.09 6.07
N THR A 52 -6.47 -13.63 5.44
CA THR A 52 -6.47 -15.00 4.89
C THR A 52 -6.62 -16.07 5.97
N ALA A 53 -6.02 -15.86 7.14
CA ALA A 53 -6.07 -16.81 8.25
C ALA A 53 -7.46 -16.93 8.91
N ASN A 54 -8.37 -15.98 8.67
CA ASN A 54 -9.76 -16.03 9.13
C ASN A 54 -9.91 -16.33 10.64
N ASN A 55 -9.18 -15.58 11.48
CA ASN A 55 -9.11 -15.74 12.95
C ASN A 55 -8.45 -17.03 13.46
N ASP A 56 -7.84 -17.84 12.60
CA ASP A 56 -7.00 -18.96 13.04
C ASP A 56 -5.56 -18.48 13.30
N GLU A 57 -5.21 -18.34 14.57
CA GLU A 57 -3.89 -17.87 15.01
C GLU A 57 -2.77 -18.81 14.54
N ALA A 58 -2.98 -20.13 14.56
CA ALA A 58 -1.94 -21.09 14.15
C ALA A 58 -1.67 -20.99 12.64
N VAL A 59 -2.72 -20.82 11.84
CA VAL A 59 -2.59 -20.55 10.40
C VAL A 59 -1.89 -19.22 10.16
N PHE A 60 -2.27 -18.15 10.87
CA PHE A 60 -1.64 -16.83 10.74
C PHE A 60 -0.12 -16.90 11.01
N GLN A 61 0.29 -17.50 12.13
CA GLN A 61 1.70 -17.65 12.49
C GLN A 61 2.48 -18.45 11.44
N LYS A 62 1.88 -19.51 10.90
CA LYS A 62 2.48 -20.31 9.83
C LYS A 62 2.68 -19.47 8.55
N LEU A 63 1.66 -18.72 8.12
CA LEU A 63 1.74 -17.88 6.92
C LEU A 63 2.81 -16.79 7.06
N VAL A 64 2.91 -16.16 8.23
CA VAL A 64 3.95 -15.16 8.51
C VAL A 64 5.35 -15.77 8.48
N GLU A 65 5.53 -16.99 8.98
CA GLU A 65 6.82 -17.67 8.91
C GLU A 65 7.22 -18.01 7.47
N GLU A 66 6.26 -18.47 6.65
CA GLU A 66 6.48 -18.70 5.21
C GLU A 66 6.83 -17.42 4.44
N LEU A 67 6.25 -16.27 4.84
CA LEU A 67 6.64 -14.96 4.30
C LEU A 67 8.10 -14.61 4.63
N LYS A 68 8.56 -14.82 5.87
CA LYS A 68 9.96 -14.58 6.26
C LYS A 68 10.92 -15.46 5.46
N VAL A 69 10.60 -16.74 5.31
CA VAL A 69 11.39 -17.66 4.48
C VAL A 69 11.46 -17.17 3.03
N SER A 70 10.35 -16.68 2.48
CA SER A 70 10.31 -16.12 1.13
C SER A 70 11.20 -14.88 0.98
N ILE A 71 11.23 -14.02 2.01
CA ILE A 71 12.13 -12.86 2.06
C ILE A 71 13.59 -13.31 2.09
N ASP A 72 13.95 -14.27 2.95
CA ASP A 72 15.33 -14.78 3.04
C ASP A 72 15.80 -15.41 1.71
N VAL A 73 14.92 -16.16 1.04
CA VAL A 73 15.18 -16.69 -0.30
C VAL A 73 15.40 -15.58 -1.32
N ALA A 74 14.58 -14.52 -1.29
CA ALA A 74 14.73 -13.38 -2.19
C ALA A 74 16.05 -12.62 -1.94
N VAL A 75 16.42 -12.41 -0.68
CA VAL A 75 17.72 -11.81 -0.29
C VAL A 75 18.87 -12.62 -0.88
N LYS A 76 18.86 -13.95 -0.70
CA LYS A 76 19.89 -14.82 -1.27
C LYS A 76 19.95 -14.72 -2.79
N LYS A 77 18.80 -14.79 -3.48
CA LYS A 77 18.72 -14.70 -4.94
C LYS A 77 19.30 -13.38 -5.47
N VAL A 78 18.99 -12.26 -4.83
CA VAL A 78 19.51 -10.94 -5.23
C VAL A 78 21.01 -10.84 -4.95
N ALA A 79 21.49 -11.33 -3.80
CA ALA A 79 22.92 -11.33 -3.46
C ALA A 79 23.74 -12.21 -4.41
N ASP A 80 23.22 -13.38 -4.79
CA ASP A 80 23.91 -14.36 -5.65
C ASP A 80 24.11 -13.86 -7.10
N LYS A 81 23.26 -12.95 -7.58
CA LYS A 81 23.39 -12.33 -8.91
C LYS A 81 24.68 -11.52 -9.07
N LYS A 82 25.25 -11.00 -7.98
CA LYS A 82 26.45 -10.12 -7.99
C LYS A 82 26.36 -8.97 -9.01
N GLU A 83 25.14 -8.50 -9.27
CA GLU A 83 24.87 -7.38 -10.17
C GLU A 83 25.41 -6.08 -9.55
N ILE A 84 26.02 -5.22 -10.37
CA ILE A 84 26.46 -3.88 -9.96
C ILE A 84 25.35 -2.91 -10.35
N VAL A 85 24.74 -2.28 -9.35
CA VAL A 85 23.76 -1.21 -9.55
C VAL A 85 24.48 0.00 -10.15
N THR A 86 24.12 0.37 -11.38
CA THR A 86 24.69 1.53 -12.09
C THR A 86 23.75 2.73 -12.10
N ASP A 87 22.43 2.51 -12.00
CA ASP A 87 21.42 3.55 -11.85
C ASP A 87 20.36 3.12 -10.81
N PRO A 88 20.48 3.56 -9.55
CA PRO A 88 19.51 3.21 -8.51
C PRO A 88 18.08 3.66 -8.79
N LEU A 89 17.86 4.73 -9.56
CA LEU A 89 16.51 5.19 -9.87
C LEU A 89 15.81 4.20 -10.79
N VAL A 90 16.52 3.69 -11.81
CA VAL A 90 15.99 2.68 -12.73
C VAL A 90 15.60 1.42 -11.96
N ASP A 91 16.51 0.88 -11.16
CA ASP A 91 16.26 -0.36 -10.42
C ASP A 91 15.12 -0.22 -9.38
N GLN A 92 15.01 0.95 -8.72
CA GLN A 92 13.90 1.24 -7.81
C GLN A 92 12.56 1.33 -8.53
N VAL A 93 12.52 1.97 -9.71
CA VAL A 93 11.28 2.11 -10.49
C VAL A 93 10.85 0.76 -11.08
N ASP A 94 11.79 -0.05 -11.55
CA ASP A 94 11.55 -1.41 -12.05
C ASP A 94 10.91 -2.28 -10.95
N ALA A 95 11.55 -2.37 -9.79
CA ALA A 95 11.05 -3.16 -8.66
C ALA A 95 9.67 -2.66 -8.15
N LEU A 96 9.44 -1.34 -8.10
CA LEU A 96 8.12 -0.80 -7.72
C LEU A 96 7.05 -1.10 -8.77
N THR A 97 7.42 -1.16 -10.05
CA THR A 97 6.51 -1.52 -11.15
C THR A 97 6.14 -2.99 -11.10
N ASP A 98 7.09 -3.88 -10.83
CA ASP A 98 6.84 -5.30 -10.61
C ASP A 98 5.89 -5.53 -9.43
N LEU A 99 6.06 -4.79 -8.33
CA LEU A 99 5.13 -4.84 -7.20
C LEU A 99 3.71 -4.41 -7.59
N LEU A 100 3.54 -3.37 -8.42
CA LEU A 100 2.23 -3.00 -8.95
C LEU A 100 1.66 -4.14 -9.80
N TYR A 101 2.46 -4.74 -10.68
CA TYR A 101 2.04 -5.82 -11.57
C TYR A 101 1.57 -7.04 -10.79
N PHE A 102 2.34 -7.51 -9.80
CA PHE A 102 1.94 -8.62 -8.94
C PHE A 102 0.72 -8.29 -8.09
N THR A 103 0.59 -7.05 -7.61
CA THR A 103 -0.60 -6.63 -6.84
C THR A 103 -1.86 -6.68 -7.71
N TYR A 104 -1.82 -6.16 -8.93
CA TYR A 104 -2.94 -6.28 -9.88
C TYR A 104 -3.19 -7.73 -10.30
N GLY A 105 -2.13 -8.53 -10.44
CA GLY A 105 -2.23 -9.97 -10.69
C GLY A 105 -3.01 -10.68 -9.57
N SER A 106 -2.73 -10.35 -8.31
CA SER A 106 -3.48 -10.89 -7.16
C SER A 106 -4.97 -10.51 -7.21
N PHE A 107 -5.29 -9.25 -7.52
CA PHE A 107 -6.69 -8.83 -7.72
C PHE A 107 -7.38 -9.60 -8.85
N SER A 108 -6.68 -9.83 -9.97
CA SER A 108 -7.18 -10.64 -11.07
C SER A 108 -7.45 -12.09 -10.64
N LEU A 109 -6.60 -12.68 -9.81
CA LEU A 109 -6.79 -14.05 -9.29
C LEU A 109 -7.92 -14.12 -8.26
N LEU A 110 -8.19 -13.04 -7.54
CA LEU A 110 -9.35 -12.90 -6.64
C LEU A 110 -10.67 -12.68 -7.42
N GLY A 111 -10.60 -12.36 -8.72
CA GLY A 111 -11.77 -11.97 -9.50
C GLY A 111 -12.36 -10.62 -9.08
N VAL A 112 -11.53 -9.74 -8.48
CA VAL A 112 -11.95 -8.43 -7.98
C VAL A 112 -11.28 -7.33 -8.80
N ASP A 113 -12.07 -6.42 -9.38
CA ASP A 113 -11.55 -5.21 -10.00
C ASP A 113 -11.25 -4.17 -8.89
N PRO A 114 -9.96 -3.80 -8.68
CA PRO A 114 -9.59 -2.89 -7.60
C PRO A 114 -9.88 -1.42 -7.91
N THR A 115 -10.36 -1.10 -9.12
CA THR A 115 -10.60 0.28 -9.58
C THR A 115 -11.43 1.05 -8.55
N GLU A 116 -12.72 0.76 -8.39
CA GLU A 116 -13.58 1.52 -7.47
C GLU A 116 -13.17 1.38 -6.00
N ILE A 117 -12.61 0.23 -5.61
CA ILE A 117 -12.04 -0.02 -4.29
C ILE A 117 -10.92 0.98 -3.98
N PHE A 118 -10.02 1.24 -4.93
CA PHE A 118 -8.97 2.24 -4.78
C PHE A 118 -9.54 3.65 -4.57
N SER A 119 -10.62 4.00 -5.27
CA SER A 119 -11.32 5.28 -5.06
C SER A 119 -11.97 5.38 -3.67
N ILE A 120 -12.49 4.28 -3.13
CA ILE A 120 -13.02 4.20 -1.77
C ILE A 120 -11.89 4.43 -0.75
N VAL A 121 -10.76 3.73 -0.90
CA VAL A 121 -9.59 3.87 -0.02
C VAL A 121 -9.00 5.28 -0.10
N HIS A 122 -8.92 5.86 -1.29
CA HIS A 122 -8.46 7.26 -1.47
C HIS A 122 -9.35 8.23 -0.68
N LYS A 123 -10.68 8.14 -0.83
CA LYS A 123 -11.61 8.99 -0.08
C LYS A 123 -11.46 8.82 1.44
N ALA A 124 -11.27 7.58 1.91
CA ALA A 124 -11.03 7.30 3.33
C ALA A 124 -9.71 7.94 3.81
N ASN A 125 -8.65 7.86 3.01
CA ASN A 125 -7.35 8.45 3.31
C ASN A 125 -7.40 9.99 3.33
N MET A 126 -8.12 10.63 2.41
CA MET A 126 -8.33 12.07 2.43
C MET A 126 -9.14 12.53 3.63
N GLY A 127 -10.02 11.67 4.18
CA GLY A 127 -10.75 11.92 5.42
C GLY A 127 -9.86 11.97 6.68
N LYS A 128 -8.56 11.69 6.60
CA LYS A 128 -7.62 11.77 7.74
C LYS A 128 -7.21 13.20 8.11
N VAL A 129 -7.70 14.23 7.42
CA VAL A 129 -7.52 15.63 7.82
C VAL A 129 -8.29 15.88 9.11
N PHE A 130 -7.62 16.45 10.12
CA PHE A 130 -8.24 16.73 11.42
C PHE A 130 -9.19 17.94 11.34
N PRO A 131 -10.07 18.13 12.35
CA PRO A 131 -11.00 19.27 12.38
C PRO A 131 -10.35 20.66 12.30
N ASP A 132 -9.06 20.77 12.62
CA ASP A 132 -8.25 21.99 12.46
C ASP A 132 -7.79 22.24 11.01
N GLY A 133 -8.19 21.38 10.08
CA GLY A 133 -7.83 21.44 8.66
C GLY A 133 -6.43 20.93 8.36
N LYS A 134 -5.74 20.28 9.31
CA LYS A 134 -4.34 19.84 9.15
C LYS A 134 -4.19 18.33 9.32
N PRO A 135 -3.18 17.72 8.67
CA PRO A 135 -2.77 16.37 8.98
C PRO A 135 -1.99 16.32 10.30
N HIS A 136 -2.22 15.28 11.10
CA HIS A 136 -1.42 15.00 12.30
C HIS A 136 -0.62 13.72 12.10
N TYR A 137 0.53 13.61 12.77
CA TYR A 137 1.49 12.52 12.55
C TYR A 137 1.93 11.91 13.88
N ASP A 138 2.16 10.60 13.86
CA ASP A 138 2.81 9.91 14.96
C ASP A 138 4.26 10.45 15.14
N PRO A 139 4.69 10.83 16.35
CA PRO A 139 5.96 11.52 16.54
C PRO A 139 7.19 10.63 16.31
N ILE A 140 7.03 9.31 16.33
CA ILE A 140 8.12 8.35 16.17
C ILE A 140 8.19 7.85 14.73
N THR A 141 7.05 7.39 14.21
CA THR A 141 6.94 6.73 12.91
C THR A 141 6.61 7.71 11.79
N ASN A 142 6.19 8.95 12.11
CA ASN A 142 5.69 9.94 11.15
C ASN A 142 4.49 9.44 10.31
N LYS A 143 3.80 8.39 10.77
CA LYS A 143 2.58 7.85 10.14
C LYS A 143 1.43 8.84 10.33
N VAL A 144 0.63 9.06 9.28
CA VAL A 144 -0.56 9.91 9.34
C VAL A 144 -1.58 9.34 10.32
N LEU A 145 -1.98 10.14 11.30
CA LEU A 145 -2.97 9.78 12.31
C LEU A 145 -4.40 9.95 11.78
N LYS A 146 -5.36 9.37 12.49
CA LYS A 146 -6.80 9.43 12.18
C LYS A 146 -7.51 10.30 13.24
N PRO A 147 -8.44 11.21 12.87
CA PRO A 147 -9.28 11.89 13.85
C PRO A 147 -10.26 10.93 14.54
N ALA A 148 -10.82 11.34 15.68
CA ALA A 148 -11.61 10.46 16.55
C ALA A 148 -12.86 9.87 15.87
N ASP A 149 -13.50 10.62 14.98
CA ASP A 149 -14.70 10.23 14.24
C ASP A 149 -14.40 9.57 12.88
N TRP A 150 -13.11 9.38 12.55
CA TRP A 150 -12.69 8.84 11.25
C TRP A 150 -13.25 7.45 10.99
N GLN A 151 -13.25 6.59 12.01
CA GLN A 151 -13.69 5.20 11.86
C GLN A 151 -15.17 5.13 11.47
N GLU A 152 -16.00 5.99 12.06
CA GLU A 152 -17.44 6.04 11.78
C GLU A 152 -17.72 6.64 10.39
N LYS A 153 -17.04 7.75 10.05
CA LYS A 153 -17.37 8.56 8.86
C LYS A 153 -16.68 8.10 7.58
N HIS A 154 -15.43 7.65 7.70
CA HIS A 154 -14.52 7.54 6.57
C HIS A 154 -14.02 6.12 6.32
N ALA A 155 -14.07 5.23 7.31
CA ALA A 155 -13.50 3.89 7.19
C ALA A 155 -13.99 3.15 5.92
N PRO A 156 -13.09 2.49 5.18
CA PRO A 156 -13.39 1.98 3.85
C PRO A 156 -14.06 0.60 3.87
N GLU A 157 -13.94 -0.19 4.94
CA GLU A 157 -14.20 -1.63 4.95
C GLU A 157 -15.66 -1.96 4.55
N GLY A 158 -16.63 -1.25 5.11
CA GLY A 158 -18.04 -1.43 4.74
C GLY A 158 -18.35 -1.07 3.29
N LYS A 159 -17.64 -0.06 2.73
CA LYS A 159 -17.79 0.37 1.34
C LYS A 159 -17.09 -0.60 0.38
N ILE A 160 -15.93 -1.14 0.76
CA ILE A 160 -15.23 -2.19 0.01
C ILE A 160 -16.11 -3.44 -0.08
N LYS A 161 -16.72 -3.87 1.03
CA LYS A 161 -17.66 -4.99 1.04
C LYS A 161 -18.81 -4.78 0.06
N ALA A 162 -19.46 -3.62 0.11
CA ALA A 162 -20.56 -3.29 -0.81
C ALA A 162 -20.12 -3.29 -2.29
N GLU A 163 -18.89 -2.84 -2.58
CA GLU A 163 -18.35 -2.86 -3.95
C GLU A 163 -18.03 -4.29 -4.43
N ILE A 164 -17.48 -5.14 -3.56
CA ILE A 164 -17.26 -6.56 -3.89
C ILE A 164 -18.60 -7.26 -4.14
N GLU A 165 -19.61 -7.01 -3.30
CA GLU A 165 -20.97 -7.52 -3.49
C GLU A 165 -21.56 -7.07 -4.83
N ARG A 166 -21.36 -5.80 -5.20
CA ARG A 166 -21.80 -5.25 -6.50
C ARG A 166 -21.12 -5.96 -7.67
N GLN A 167 -19.81 -6.21 -7.60
CA GLN A 167 -19.07 -6.92 -8.66
C GLN A 167 -19.51 -8.39 -8.78
N SER A 168 -19.87 -9.03 -7.67
CA SER A 168 -20.32 -10.43 -7.64
C SER A 168 -21.69 -10.67 -8.32
N LEU A 169 -22.43 -9.59 -8.63
CA LEU A 169 -23.75 -9.63 -9.28
C LEU A 169 -23.67 -9.40 -10.80
N GLN A 170 -22.47 -9.22 -11.36
CA GLN A 170 -22.24 -8.95 -12.79
C GLN A 170 -21.77 -10.20 -13.53
#